data_AF-A0A376DU48-F1
#
_entry.id   AF-A0A376DU48-F1
#
_cell.length_a   1.000
_cell.length_b   1.000
_cell.length_c   1.000
_cell.angle_alpha   90.00
_cell.angle_beta   90.00
_cell.angle_gamma   90.00
#
_symmetry.space_group_name_H-M   'P 1'
#
loop_
_entity.id
_entity.type
_entity.pdbx_description
1 polymer ?
#
loop_
_entity_poly.entity_id
_entity_poly.type
_entity_poly.pdbx_seq_one_letter_code
_entity_poly.pdbx_strand_id
1 'polypeptide(L)'
;MTYEELNNKIRQMRNESFENSSQLTLGQFISEIERIGIVAEHNNEIKDVCFDFGSAIPTTLDSWRGAYEELALGYELSGYDNNSKHFSDCKADKFLEQLKSAIGKEYTGWKGGEFIMNEDTPVWVSNSGNSDDTGIIGILDDGWRIIVLTAFCKY
;
A
#
# COMPACT_ATOMS: atom_id res chain seq x y z
N MET A 1 -30.74 14.14 -10.98
CA MET A 1 -29.67 13.60 -10.15
C MET A 1 -28.80 14.77 -9.73
N THR A 2 -28.75 15.08 -8.44
CA THR A 2 -27.88 16.13 -7.90
C THR A 2 -26.42 15.67 -7.90
N TYR A 3 -25.48 16.60 -7.73
CA TYR A 3 -24.06 16.27 -7.60
C TYR A 3 -23.79 15.37 -6.39
N GLU A 4 -24.52 15.59 -5.30
CA GLU A 4 -24.45 14.78 -4.08
C GLU A 4 -24.97 13.36 -4.31
N GLU A 5 -26.12 13.22 -4.98
CA GLU A 5 -26.67 11.91 -5.36
C GLU A 5 -25.71 11.13 -6.27
N LEU A 6 -25.04 11.81 -7.21
CA LEU A 6 -24.06 11.20 -8.10
C LEU A 6 -22.83 10.70 -7.33
N ASN A 7 -22.26 11.52 -6.43
CA ASN A 7 -21.09 11.14 -5.64
C ASN A 7 -21.41 9.97 -4.70
N ASN A 8 -22.58 9.97 -4.08
CA ASN A 8 -23.02 8.85 -3.24
C ASN A 8 -23.13 7.55 -4.05
N LYS A 9 -23.65 7.64 -5.28
CA LYS A 9 -23.74 6.48 -6.17
C LYS A 9 -22.36 5.98 -6.60
N ILE A 10 -21.42 6.88 -6.92
CA ILE A 10 -20.04 6.51 -7.27
C ILE A 10 -19.36 5.80 -6.10
N ARG A 11 -19.48 6.35 -4.88
CA ARG A 11 -18.94 5.71 -3.66
C ARG A 11 -19.54 4.34 -3.41
N GLN A 12 -20.85 4.20 -3.56
CA GLN A 12 -21.51 2.91 -3.41
C GLN A 12 -20.97 1.89 -4.42
N MET A 13 -20.85 2.27 -5.69
CA MET A 13 -20.28 1.39 -6.72
C MET A 13 -18.83 1.00 -6.41
N ARG A 14 -18.03 1.93 -5.88
CA ARG A 14 -16.66 1.65 -5.48
C ARG A 14 -16.61 0.67 -4.30
N ASN A 15 -17.45 0.87 -3.28
CA ASN A 15 -17.55 -0.05 -2.15
C ASN A 15 -17.95 -1.46 -2.59
N GLU A 16 -18.95 -1.58 -3.48
CA GLU A 16 -19.36 -2.87 -4.05
C GLU A 16 -18.22 -3.52 -4.85
N SER A 17 -17.46 -2.75 -5.64
CA SER A 17 -16.28 -3.24 -6.37
C SER A 17 -15.20 -3.76 -5.41
N PHE A 18 -14.94 -3.00 -4.35
CA PHE A 18 -13.94 -3.33 -3.33
C PHE A 18 -14.31 -4.57 -2.50
N GLU A 19 -15.57 -4.68 -2.07
CA GLU A 19 -16.07 -5.85 -1.33
C GLU A 19 -15.95 -7.17 -2.12
N ASN A 20 -15.94 -7.09 -3.45
CA ASN A 20 -15.77 -8.23 -4.35
C ASN A 20 -14.32 -8.36 -4.87
N SER A 21 -13.39 -7.57 -4.34
CA SER A 21 -11.97 -7.57 -4.69
C SER A 21 -11.14 -8.31 -3.62
N SER A 22 -9.94 -8.76 -3.99
CA SER A 22 -8.93 -9.23 -3.02
C SER A 22 -8.07 -8.08 -2.47
N GLN A 23 -8.32 -6.84 -2.89
CA GLN A 23 -7.57 -5.68 -2.43
C GLN A 23 -7.72 -5.50 -0.92
N LEU A 24 -6.60 -5.29 -0.24
CA LEU A 24 -6.57 -5.04 1.19
C LEU A 24 -6.83 -3.56 1.50
N THR A 25 -7.50 -3.34 2.63
CA THR A 25 -7.47 -2.05 3.32
C THR A 25 -6.13 -1.86 4.05
N LEU A 26 -5.84 -0.63 4.47
CA LEU A 26 -4.66 -0.32 5.29
C LEU A 26 -4.65 -1.12 6.60
N GLY A 27 -5.80 -1.24 7.27
CA GLY A 27 -5.93 -2.00 8.51
C GLY A 27 -5.71 -3.50 8.30
N GLN A 28 -6.25 -4.07 7.21
CA GLN A 28 -6.02 -5.46 6.84
C GLN A 28 -4.54 -5.72 6.53
N PHE A 29 -3.91 -4.82 5.77
CA PHE A 29 -2.49 -4.93 5.42
C PHE A 29 -1.58 -4.88 6.66
N ILE A 30 -1.83 -3.95 7.58
CA ILE A 30 -1.16 -3.88 8.89
C ILE A 30 -1.36 -5.19 9.66
N SER A 31 -2.61 -5.66 9.75
CA SER A 31 -2.97 -6.87 10.49
C SER A 31 -2.25 -8.10 9.95
N GLU A 32 -2.10 -8.23 8.63
CA GLU A 32 -1.35 -9.34 8.05
C GLU A 32 0.13 -9.32 8.45
N ILE A 33 0.78 -8.15 8.40
CA ILE A 33 2.20 -7.99 8.77
C ILE A 33 2.40 -8.31 10.26
N GLU A 34 1.52 -7.79 11.12
CA GLU A 34 1.56 -8.09 12.56
C GLU A 34 1.39 -9.58 12.84
N ARG A 35 0.49 -10.25 12.10
CA ARG A 35 0.22 -11.68 12.25
C ARG A 35 1.44 -12.54 11.90
N ILE A 36 2.18 -12.21 10.84
CA ILE A 36 3.37 -13.00 10.44
C ILE A 36 4.64 -12.62 11.23
N GLY A 37 4.63 -11.46 11.89
CA GLY A 37 5.76 -10.94 12.64
C GLY A 37 6.89 -10.38 11.77
N ILE A 38 7.61 -9.41 12.33
CA ILE A 38 8.66 -8.63 11.65
C ILE A 38 10.09 -9.14 11.90
N VAL A 39 10.27 -10.17 12.73
CA VAL A 39 11.58 -10.73 13.10
C VAL A 39 11.73 -12.11 12.46
N ALA A 40 12.87 -12.37 11.82
CA ALA A 40 13.17 -13.66 11.21
C ALA A 40 13.61 -14.68 12.26
N GLU A 41 13.00 -15.88 12.25
CA GLU A 41 13.22 -16.89 13.29
C GLU A 41 14.66 -17.44 13.30
N HIS A 42 15.30 -17.52 12.13
CA HIS A 42 16.58 -18.20 11.96
C HIS A 42 17.79 -17.40 12.48
N ASN A 43 17.69 -16.07 12.56
CA ASN A 43 18.80 -15.19 12.96
C ASN A 43 18.39 -14.02 13.87
N ASN A 44 17.10 -13.88 14.19
CA ASN A 44 16.55 -12.81 15.03
C ASN A 44 16.79 -11.39 14.47
N GLU A 45 16.97 -11.26 13.15
CA GLU A 45 17.04 -9.97 12.47
C GLU A 45 15.66 -9.48 12.02
N ILE A 46 15.53 -8.17 11.78
CA ILE A 46 14.31 -7.61 11.18
C ILE A 46 14.22 -8.04 9.73
N LYS A 47 13.07 -8.59 9.36
CA LYS A 47 12.74 -9.02 7.99
C LYS A 47 12.84 -7.85 7.02
N ASP A 48 13.32 -8.13 5.82
CA ASP A 48 13.25 -7.19 4.70
C ASP A 48 11.84 -7.15 4.10
N VAL A 49 11.50 -6.10 3.35
CA VAL A 49 10.22 -5.96 2.66
C VAL A 49 10.42 -5.67 1.18
N CYS A 50 9.69 -6.38 0.33
CA CYS A 50 9.67 -6.14 -1.11
C CYS A 50 8.31 -6.44 -1.72
N PHE A 51 8.13 -6.07 -2.98
CA PHE A 51 6.99 -6.52 -3.77
C PHE A 51 7.27 -7.86 -4.45
N ASP A 52 6.23 -8.48 -4.98
CA ASP A 52 6.26 -9.71 -5.76
C ASP A 52 6.71 -9.54 -7.22
N PHE A 53 7.06 -8.32 -7.63
CA PHE A 53 7.56 -8.01 -8.96
C PHE A 53 8.96 -7.38 -8.95
N GLY A 54 9.82 -7.89 -9.83
CA GLY A 54 11.18 -7.39 -10.00
C GLY A 54 11.96 -7.34 -8.68
N SER A 55 12.82 -6.35 -8.55
CA SER A 55 13.54 -6.01 -7.32
C SER A 55 12.86 -4.85 -6.57
N ALA A 56 11.55 -4.68 -6.75
CA ALA A 56 10.83 -3.51 -6.26
C ALA A 56 10.70 -3.54 -4.72
N ILE A 57 11.00 -2.41 -4.09
CA ILE A 57 10.84 -2.19 -2.65
C ILE A 57 9.90 -1.02 -2.38
N PRO A 58 9.14 -1.05 -1.26
CA PRO A 58 8.30 0.06 -0.84
C PRO A 58 9.09 1.35 -0.59
N THR A 59 8.47 2.50 -0.90
CA THR A 59 9.04 3.83 -0.63
C THR A 59 8.17 4.65 0.34
N THR A 60 7.34 5.56 -0.18
CA THR A 60 6.51 6.47 0.60
C THR A 60 5.04 6.25 0.33
N LEU A 61 4.24 6.51 1.35
CA LEU A 61 2.80 6.61 1.24
C LEU A 61 2.39 8.00 0.73
N ASP A 62 1.39 8.04 -0.14
CA ASP A 62 0.76 9.25 -0.66
C ASP A 62 -0.74 8.99 -0.94
N SER A 63 -1.50 10.02 -1.29
CA SER A 63 -2.83 9.87 -1.88
C SER A 63 -2.73 9.22 -3.27
N TRP A 64 -3.60 8.26 -3.57
CA TRP A 64 -3.64 7.64 -4.88
C TRP A 64 -4.26 8.59 -5.90
N ARG A 65 -3.63 8.74 -7.08
CA ARG A 65 -4.11 9.72 -8.08
C ARG A 65 -5.45 9.33 -8.70
N GLY A 66 -5.80 8.05 -8.72
CA GLY A 66 -7.09 7.58 -9.24
C GLY A 66 -8.27 8.05 -8.40
N ALA A 67 -8.08 8.09 -7.08
CA ALA A 67 -9.01 8.60 -6.08
C ALA A 67 -8.19 9.06 -4.85
N TYR A 68 -8.14 10.37 -4.62
CA TYR A 68 -7.24 10.95 -3.61
C TYR A 68 -7.63 10.57 -2.17
N GLU A 69 -8.84 10.09 -1.97
CA GLU A 69 -9.33 9.49 -0.73
C GLU A 69 -8.82 8.06 -0.47
N GLU A 70 -8.13 7.44 -1.43
CA GLU A 70 -7.49 6.12 -1.28
C GLU A 70 -5.97 6.26 -1.20
N LEU A 71 -5.29 5.26 -0.63
CA LEU A 71 -3.87 5.33 -0.31
C LEU A 71 -3.02 4.67 -1.41
N ALA A 72 -1.91 5.30 -1.78
CA ALA A 72 -0.89 4.73 -2.65
C ALA A 72 0.40 4.46 -1.88
N LEU A 73 0.93 3.25 -2.04
CA LEU A 73 2.28 2.89 -1.65
C LEU A 73 3.19 2.98 -2.87
N GLY A 74 4.16 3.90 -2.82
CA GLY A 74 5.18 4.03 -3.84
C GLY A 74 6.17 2.87 -3.85
N TYR A 75 6.90 2.74 -4.94
CA TYR A 75 7.92 1.71 -5.13
C TYR A 75 9.13 2.24 -5.92
N GLU A 76 10.28 1.63 -5.68
CA GLU A 76 11.47 1.80 -6.51
C GLU A 76 12.15 0.45 -6.76
N LEU A 77 12.85 0.32 -7.88
CA LEU A 77 13.62 -0.89 -8.17
C LEU A 77 14.96 -0.82 -7.43
N SER A 78 15.18 -1.76 -6.52
CA SER A 78 16.48 -1.92 -5.86
C SER A 78 17.47 -2.66 -6.77
N GLY A 79 18.77 -2.44 -6.59
CA GLY A 79 19.77 -3.13 -7.42
C GLY A 79 21.18 -2.60 -7.24
N TYR A 80 22.16 -3.41 -7.63
CA TYR A 80 23.56 -2.97 -7.69
C TYR A 80 23.87 -2.17 -8.97
N ASP A 81 22.91 -2.10 -9.89
CA ASP A 81 23.05 -1.51 -11.22
C ASP A 81 22.61 -0.04 -11.30
N ASN A 82 21.99 0.52 -10.25
CA ASN A 82 21.31 1.82 -10.36
C ASN A 82 21.59 2.85 -9.24
N ASN A 83 22.58 2.64 -8.35
CA ASN A 83 22.84 3.52 -7.17
C ASN A 83 21.57 3.80 -6.33
N SER A 84 20.50 3.01 -6.49
CA SER A 84 19.27 3.12 -5.71
C SER A 84 19.45 2.44 -4.36
N LYS A 85 18.43 2.55 -3.50
CA LYS A 85 18.44 1.83 -2.24
C LYS A 85 18.58 0.33 -2.47
N HIS A 86 19.33 -0.30 -1.58
CA HIS A 86 19.45 -1.75 -1.58
C HIS A 86 18.20 -2.37 -0.99
N PHE A 87 17.93 -3.60 -1.41
CA PHE A 87 16.83 -4.43 -0.89
C PHE A 87 16.77 -4.45 0.64
N SER A 88 17.93 -4.57 1.28
CA SER A 88 18.09 -4.62 2.74
C SER A 88 17.83 -3.30 3.47
N ASP A 89 17.62 -2.20 2.74
CA ASP A 89 17.32 -0.89 3.33
C ASP A 89 15.83 -0.76 3.70
N CYS A 90 14.95 -1.62 3.15
CA CYS A 90 13.53 -1.64 3.47
C CYS A 90 13.23 -2.66 4.56
N LYS A 91 13.25 -2.22 5.83
CA LYS A 91 13.02 -3.08 7.00
C LYS A 91 11.57 -3.08 7.46
N ALA A 92 11.08 -4.25 7.86
CA ALA A 92 9.68 -4.48 8.24
C ALA A 92 9.22 -3.67 9.46
N ASP A 93 10.09 -3.34 10.40
CA ASP A 93 9.77 -2.50 11.56
C ASP A 93 9.42 -1.06 11.14
N LYS A 94 10.26 -0.46 10.28
CA LYS A 94 10.05 0.89 9.73
C LYS A 94 8.92 0.94 8.74
N PHE A 95 8.76 -0.10 7.94
CA PHE A 95 7.64 -0.22 7.04
C PHE A 95 6.30 -0.30 7.81
N LEU A 96 6.22 -1.15 8.85
CA LEU A 96 5.02 -1.24 9.68
C LEU A 96 4.73 0.06 10.45
N GLU A 97 5.76 0.73 10.98
CA GLU A 97 5.65 2.05 11.59
C GLU A 97 5.06 3.08 10.61
N GLN A 98 5.53 3.08 9.36
CA GLN A 98 5.02 3.96 8.32
C GLN A 98 3.54 3.70 8.00
N LEU A 99 3.13 2.45 7.83
CA LEU A 99 1.72 2.09 7.59
C LEU A 99 0.81 2.55 8.74
N LYS A 100 1.20 2.28 9.99
CA LYS A 100 0.45 2.72 11.16
C LYS A 100 0.36 4.23 11.27
N SER A 101 1.42 4.94 10.91
CA SER A 101 1.45 6.41 10.94
C SER A 101 0.52 7.07 9.91
N ALA A 102 0.05 6.31 8.91
CA ALA A 102 -0.89 6.80 7.92
C ALA A 102 -2.34 6.86 8.43
N ILE A 103 -2.69 6.06 9.45
CA ILE A 103 -4.03 6.11 10.05
C ILE A 103 -4.23 7.46 10.75
N GLY A 104 -5.25 8.20 10.33
CA GLY A 104 -5.57 9.54 10.83
C GLY A 104 -4.70 10.65 10.23
N LYS A 105 -3.77 10.33 9.33
CA LYS A 105 -2.90 11.32 8.68
C LYS A 105 -3.59 11.92 7.46
N GLU A 106 -3.40 13.23 7.29
CA GLU A 106 -3.82 13.99 6.12
C GLU A 106 -2.81 13.84 4.98
N TYR A 107 -3.33 13.59 3.77
CA TYR A 107 -2.59 13.57 2.53
C TYR A 107 -3.22 14.56 1.54
N THR A 108 -2.38 15.36 0.90
CA THR A 108 -2.83 16.36 -0.07
C THR A 108 -2.90 15.76 -1.47
N GLY A 109 -4.07 15.84 -2.10
CA GLY A 109 -4.24 15.36 -3.47
C GLY A 109 -3.44 16.20 -4.47
N TRP A 110 -2.99 15.59 -5.58
CA TRP A 110 -2.24 16.31 -6.64
C TRP A 110 -3.01 17.51 -7.23
N LYS A 111 -4.34 17.44 -7.26
CA LYS A 111 -5.22 18.55 -7.70
C LYS A 111 -5.70 19.45 -6.54
N GLY A 112 -5.13 19.28 -5.35
CA GLY A 112 -5.58 19.89 -4.10
C GLY A 112 -6.64 19.07 -3.36
N GLY A 113 -6.95 19.52 -2.14
CA GLY A 113 -7.82 18.82 -1.18
C GLY A 113 -7.02 18.02 -0.17
N GLU A 114 -7.58 17.86 1.03
CA GLU A 114 -7.00 17.08 2.12
C GLU A 114 -7.83 15.83 2.37
N PHE A 115 -7.17 14.69 2.45
CA PHE A 115 -7.79 13.38 2.57
C PHE A 115 -7.19 12.65 3.78
N ILE A 116 -8.04 12.25 4.71
CA ILE A 116 -7.63 11.54 5.92
C ILE A 116 -7.76 10.04 5.69
N MET A 117 -6.64 9.33 5.79
CA MET A 117 -6.62 7.87 5.63
C MET A 117 -6.99 7.19 6.95
N ASN A 118 -7.63 6.04 6.89
CA ASN A 118 -8.04 5.25 8.05
C ASN A 118 -7.86 3.75 7.77
N GLU A 119 -8.23 2.90 8.72
CA GLU A 119 -8.07 1.44 8.61
C GLU A 119 -8.85 0.82 7.45
N ASP A 120 -9.95 1.44 7.02
CA ASP A 120 -10.79 0.97 5.91
C ASP A 120 -10.33 1.50 4.55
N THR A 121 -9.32 2.37 4.51
CA THR A 121 -8.79 2.93 3.26
C THR A 121 -8.14 1.84 2.39
N PRO A 122 -8.59 1.64 1.14
CA PRO A 122 -7.93 0.73 0.19
C PRO A 122 -6.49 1.15 -0.13
N VAL A 123 -5.60 0.18 -0.34
CA VAL A 123 -4.19 0.43 -0.65
C VAL A 123 -3.83 0.00 -2.07
N TRP A 124 -3.25 0.92 -2.82
CA TRP A 124 -2.72 0.73 -4.18
C TRP A 124 -1.20 0.70 -4.17
N VAL A 125 -0.60 0.13 -5.20
CA VAL A 125 0.83 0.27 -5.51
C VAL A 125 0.98 1.21 -6.68
N SER A 126 1.45 2.43 -6.41
CA SER A 126 1.59 3.46 -7.44
C SER A 126 2.54 4.55 -6.96
N ASN A 127 3.40 5.03 -7.86
CA ASN A 127 4.22 6.20 -7.60
C ASN A 127 3.43 7.50 -7.77
N SER A 128 3.89 8.57 -7.12
CA SER A 128 3.23 9.87 -7.17
C SER A 128 3.05 10.34 -8.63
N GLY A 129 1.85 10.80 -8.95
CA GLY A 129 1.49 11.20 -10.32
C GLY A 129 0.95 10.07 -11.21
N ASN A 130 1.00 8.81 -10.77
CA ASN A 130 0.44 7.66 -11.49
C ASN A 130 -0.87 7.18 -10.86
N SER A 131 -1.68 6.46 -11.65
CA SER A 131 -2.95 5.85 -11.22
C SER A 131 -3.09 4.48 -11.86
N ASP A 132 -2.13 3.62 -11.55
CA ASP A 132 -2.11 2.25 -12.06
C ASP A 132 -3.09 1.40 -11.23
N ASP A 133 -3.90 0.58 -11.88
CA ASP A 133 -4.94 -0.26 -11.25
C ASP A 133 -4.34 -1.50 -10.53
N THR A 134 -3.24 -1.31 -9.79
CA THR A 134 -2.53 -2.38 -9.07
C THR A 134 -2.79 -2.24 -7.58
N GLY A 135 -3.56 -3.16 -7.01
CA GLY A 135 -3.86 -3.21 -5.59
C GLY A 135 -2.89 -4.10 -4.81
N ILE A 136 -2.74 -3.83 -3.52
CA ILE A 136 -2.13 -4.78 -2.57
C ILE A 136 -3.19 -5.81 -2.21
N ILE A 137 -2.90 -7.09 -2.40
CA ILE A 137 -3.89 -8.18 -2.22
C ILE A 137 -3.52 -9.18 -1.13
N GLY A 138 -2.36 -9.00 -0.50
CA GLY A 138 -1.87 -9.93 0.51
C GLY A 138 -0.39 -9.74 0.80
N ILE A 139 0.11 -10.56 1.72
CA ILE A 139 1.55 -10.74 1.94
C ILE A 139 1.91 -12.23 1.99
N LEU A 140 3.17 -12.52 1.66
CA LEU A 140 3.79 -13.81 1.85
C LEU A 140 5.02 -13.68 2.77
N ASP A 141 5.13 -14.60 3.73
CA ASP A 141 6.30 -14.73 4.59
C ASP A 141 7.24 -15.82 4.03
N ASP A 142 8.45 -15.42 3.64
CA ASP A 142 9.51 -16.31 3.15
C ASP A 142 10.58 -16.57 4.24
N GLY A 143 10.22 -16.32 5.51
CA GLY A 143 11.04 -16.56 6.70
C GLY A 143 12.00 -15.42 7.04
N TRP A 144 12.71 -14.88 6.05
CA TRP A 144 13.67 -13.77 6.22
C TRP A 144 13.19 -12.44 5.65
N ARG A 145 12.10 -12.45 4.88
CA ARG A 145 11.50 -11.27 4.25
C ARG A 145 9.98 -11.40 4.14
N ILE A 146 9.33 -10.25 4.02
CA ILE A 146 7.91 -10.08 3.72
C ILE A 146 7.79 -9.69 2.25
N ILE A 147 7.03 -10.46 1.48
CA ILE A 147 6.73 -10.20 0.08
C ILE A 147 5.31 -9.66 -0.01
N VAL A 148 5.15 -8.40 -0.41
CA VAL A 148 3.86 -7.75 -0.65
C VAL A 148 3.33 -8.23 -1.99
N LEU A 149 2.17 -8.90 -1.97
CA LEU A 149 1.54 -9.47 -3.14
C LEU A 149 0.67 -8.42 -3.84
N THR A 150 0.77 -8.36 -5.16
CA THR A 150 0.07 -7.37 -5.96
C THR A 150 -0.74 -8.02 -7.09
N ALA A 151 -1.84 -7.38 -7.46
CA ALA A 151 -2.62 -7.79 -8.62
C ALA A 151 -3.41 -6.63 -9.19
N PHE A 152 -3.85 -6.80 -10.45
CA PHE A 152 -4.83 -5.91 -11.04
C PHE A 152 -6.11 -5.91 -10.19
N CYS A 153 -6.53 -4.71 -9.75
CA CYS A 153 -7.75 -4.49 -8.99
C CYS A 153 -8.58 -3.43 -9.71
N LYS A 154 -9.84 -3.75 -9.98
CA LYS A 154 -10.74 -2.80 -10.63
C LYS A 154 -11.15 -1.71 -9.64
N TYR A 155 -10.97 -0.44 -10.00
CA TYR A 155 -11.59 0.69 -9.31
C TYR A 155 -13.10 0.70 -9.53
#